data_AF-A0A941PHL1-F1
#
_entry.id   AF-A0A941PHL1-F1
#
_cell.length_a   1.000
_cell.length_b   1.000
_cell.length_c   1.000
_cell.angle_alpha   90.00
_cell.angle_beta   90.00
_cell.angle_gamma   90.00
#
_symmetry.space_group_name_H-M   'P 1'
#
loop_
_entity.id
_entity.type
_entity.pdbx_description
1 polymer ?
#
loop_
_entity_poly.entity_id
_entity_poly.type
_entity_poly.pdbx_seq_one_letter_code
_entity_poly.pdbx_strand_id
1 'polypeptide(L)'
;MNATRIFSRNDCGAALAESAIALPLIVIVFATVFAFGSTLFNTQVLETAARDAARYLARTATTSADETAARNLAVYANTGGVGSSRVRGLTTGNVAITYVTIANPINA
;
A
#
# COMPACT_ATOMS: atom_id res chain seq x y z
N MET A 1 33.92 -51.47 -32.18
CA MET A 1 34.24 -50.80 -30.90
C MET A 1 33.85 -49.34 -31.05
N ASN A 2 32.77 -48.94 -30.39
CA ASN A 2 32.08 -47.66 -30.59
C ASN A 2 32.90 -46.49 -30.06
N ALA A 3 33.08 -45.48 -30.91
CA ALA A 3 33.66 -44.19 -30.55
C ALA A 3 32.53 -43.24 -30.14
N THR A 4 32.30 -43.08 -28.84
CA THR A 4 31.41 -42.05 -28.30
C THR A 4 32.22 -40.76 -28.13
N ARG A 5 32.36 -39.99 -29.21
CA ARG A 5 33.07 -38.70 -29.21
C ARG A 5 32.14 -37.57 -28.76
N ILE A 6 32.40 -37.09 -27.55
CA ILE A 6 32.38 -35.70 -27.07
C ILE A 6 31.18 -34.83 -27.53
N PHE A 7 30.15 -34.77 -26.69
CA PHE A 7 29.17 -33.68 -26.65
C PHE A 7 29.69 -32.61 -25.67
N SER A 8 30.46 -31.64 -26.15
CA SER A 8 30.90 -30.48 -25.34
C SER A 8 31.29 -29.31 -26.23
N ARG A 9 30.32 -28.79 -27.00
CA ARG A 9 30.58 -27.62 -27.86
C ARG A 9 29.35 -26.81 -28.29
N ASN A 10 28.22 -26.84 -27.57
CA ASN A 10 27.07 -25.98 -27.92
C ASN A 10 26.17 -25.50 -26.75
N ASP A 11 26.49 -25.81 -25.48
CA ASP A 11 25.62 -25.44 -24.36
C ASP A 11 25.66 -23.93 -24.05
N CYS A 12 26.78 -23.26 -24.33
CA CYS A 12 26.96 -21.83 -24.03
C CYS A 12 26.11 -20.92 -24.96
N GLY A 13 26.00 -21.26 -26.25
CA GLY A 13 25.15 -20.51 -27.19
C GLY A 13 23.66 -20.74 -26.97
N ALA A 14 23.28 -21.97 -26.59
CA ALA A 14 21.91 -22.30 -26.20
C ALA A 14 21.50 -21.57 -24.90
N ALA A 15 22.35 -21.57 -23.87
CA ALA A 15 22.11 -20.85 -22.63
C ALA A 15 21.97 -19.33 -22.82
N LEU A 16 22.73 -18.73 -23.75
CA LEU A 16 22.58 -17.32 -24.11
C LEU A 16 21.24 -17.05 -24.80
N ALA A 17 20.77 -17.93 -25.68
CA ALA A 17 19.47 -17.79 -26.34
C ALA A 17 18.30 -18.00 -25.36
N GLU A 18 18.40 -18.96 -24.44
CA GLU A 18 17.41 -19.21 -23.40
C GLU A 18 17.30 -18.04 -22.42
N SER A 19 18.44 -17.53 -21.95
CA SER A 19 18.46 -16.36 -21.04
C SER A 19 17.96 -15.09 -21.73
N ALA A 20 18.18 -14.92 -23.03
CA ALA A 20 17.65 -13.77 -23.78
C ALA A 20 16.12 -13.67 -23.74
N ILE A 21 15.41 -14.79 -23.57
CA ILE A 21 13.94 -14.83 -23.46
C ILE A 21 13.49 -14.93 -22.00
N ALA A 22 14.21 -15.68 -21.17
CA ALA A 22 13.85 -15.84 -19.75
C ALA A 22 14.05 -14.54 -18.95
N LEU A 23 15.13 -13.79 -19.19
CA LEU A 23 15.42 -12.55 -18.47
C LEU A 23 14.33 -11.49 -18.60
N PRO A 24 13.84 -11.11 -19.80
CA PRO A 24 12.75 -10.13 -19.90
C PRO A 24 11.47 -10.64 -19.26
N LEU A 25 11.16 -11.93 -19.35
CA LEU A 25 10.00 -12.52 -18.66
C LEU A 25 10.12 -12.37 -17.14
N ILE A 26 11.29 -12.69 -16.58
CA ILE A 26 11.57 -12.56 -15.15
C ILE A 26 11.45 -11.09 -14.71
N VAL A 27 11.99 -10.15 -15.48
CA VAL A 27 11.87 -8.71 -15.19
C VAL A 27 10.41 -8.26 -15.18
N ILE A 28 9.60 -8.72 -16.13
CA ILE A 28 8.16 -8.41 -16.16
C ILE A 28 7.45 -8.99 -14.92
N VAL A 29 7.74 -10.24 -14.55
CA VAL A 29 7.17 -10.86 -13.35
C VAL A 29 7.55 -10.08 -12.09
N PHE A 30 8.82 -9.68 -11.94
CA PHE A 30 9.21 -8.85 -10.80
C PHE A 30 8.53 -7.49 -10.82
N ALA A 31 8.52 -6.79 -11.97
CA ALA A 31 7.91 -5.47 -12.09
C ALA A 31 6.42 -5.50 -11.71
N THR A 32 5.70 -6.54 -12.17
CA THR A 32 4.28 -6.74 -11.83
C THR A 32 4.08 -7.01 -10.35
N VAL A 33 4.90 -7.89 -9.74
CA VAL A 33 4.84 -8.15 -8.28
C VAL A 33 5.11 -6.88 -7.48
N PHE A 34 6.10 -6.06 -7.86
CA PHE A 34 6.39 -4.81 -7.16
C PHE A 34 5.27 -3.78 -7.31
N ALA A 35 4.75 -3.59 -8.52
CA ALA A 35 3.65 -2.65 -8.77
C ALA A 35 2.39 -3.06 -8.01
N PHE A 36 2.06 -4.35 -8.02
CA PHE A 36 0.92 -4.89 -7.28
C PHE A 36 1.13 -4.80 -5.76
N GLY A 37 2.31 -5.17 -5.27
CA GLY A 37 2.68 -5.09 -3.86
C GLY A 37 2.60 -3.67 -3.31
N SER A 38 3.06 -2.68 -4.07
CA SER A 38 2.93 -1.26 -3.69
C SER A 38 1.46 -0.84 -3.57
N THR A 39 0.60 -1.34 -4.47
CA THR A 39 -0.83 -1.04 -4.44
C THR A 39 -1.50 -1.64 -3.20
N LEU A 40 -1.24 -2.91 -2.88
CA LEU A 40 -1.75 -3.57 -1.68
C LEU A 40 -1.26 -2.93 -0.38
N PHE A 41 0.00 -2.50 -0.36
CA PHE A 41 0.54 -1.77 0.78
C PHE A 41 -0.23 -0.47 1.00
N ASN A 42 -0.45 0.31 -0.05
CA ASN A 42 -1.19 1.57 0.04
C ASN A 42 -2.64 1.35 0.51
N THR A 43 -3.33 0.30 0.06
CA THR A 43 -4.68 0.00 0.54
C THR A 43 -4.70 -0.32 2.04
N GLN A 44 -3.73 -1.11 2.53
CA GLN A 44 -3.64 -1.42 3.95
C GLN A 44 -3.37 -0.18 4.82
N VAL A 45 -2.56 0.75 4.30
CA VAL A 45 -2.29 2.04 4.95
C VAL A 45 -3.56 2.89 4.99
N LEU A 46 -4.35 2.95 3.91
CA LEU A 46 -5.62 3.68 3.87
C LEU A 46 -6.65 3.11 4.85
N GLU A 47 -6.78 1.79 4.95
CA GLU A 47 -7.68 1.15 5.93
C GLU A 47 -7.28 1.48 7.37
N THR A 48 -5.98 1.42 7.66
CA THR A 48 -5.45 1.78 8.98
C THR A 48 -5.73 3.24 9.29
N ALA A 49 -5.49 4.14 8.32
CA ALA A 49 -5.75 5.56 8.45
C ALA A 49 -7.21 5.89 8.74
N ALA A 50 -8.15 5.24 8.04
CA ALA A 50 -9.58 5.40 8.29
C ALA A 50 -9.95 4.95 9.71
N ARG A 51 -9.39 3.82 10.16
CA ARG A 51 -9.63 3.29 11.50
C ARG A 51 -9.04 4.18 12.60
N ASP A 52 -7.87 4.76 12.40
CA ASP A 52 -7.24 5.68 13.33
C ASP A 52 -8.08 6.95 13.51
N ALA A 53 -8.54 7.55 12.41
CA ALA A 53 -9.43 8.71 12.44
C ALA A 53 -10.78 8.40 13.11
N ALA A 54 -11.38 7.26 12.80
CA ALA A 54 -12.63 6.84 13.42
C ALA A 54 -12.49 6.61 14.94
N ARG A 55 -11.42 5.94 15.39
CA ARG A 55 -11.13 5.74 16.82
C ARG A 55 -10.88 7.05 17.55
N TYR A 56 -10.23 8.01 16.89
CA TYR A 56 -10.04 9.34 17.44
C TYR A 56 -11.39 10.03 17.67
N LEU A 57 -12.24 10.10 16.65
CA LEU A 57 -13.57 10.71 16.76
C LEU A 57 -14.51 10.00 17.72
N ALA A 58 -14.39 8.67 17.86
CA ALA A 58 -15.16 7.91 18.83
C ALA A 58 -14.83 8.28 20.29
N ARG A 59 -13.68 8.91 20.55
CA ARG A 59 -13.25 9.34 21.88
C ARG A 59 -13.42 10.85 22.12
N THR A 60 -13.47 11.66 21.07
CA THR A 60 -13.53 13.12 21.19
C THR A 60 -14.95 13.65 21.06
N ALA A 61 -15.14 14.91 21.45
CA ALA A 61 -16.44 15.56 21.48
C ALA A 61 -16.90 16.04 20.10
N THR A 62 -16.73 15.23 19.04
CA THR A 62 -17.14 15.48 17.62
C THR A 62 -17.41 16.94 17.20
N THR A 63 -16.45 17.83 17.50
CA THR A 63 -16.50 19.25 17.09
C THR A 63 -15.87 19.41 15.70
N SER A 64 -16.06 20.57 15.06
CA SER A 64 -15.37 20.88 13.80
C SER A 64 -13.83 20.86 13.92
N ALA A 65 -13.29 21.16 15.10
CA ALA A 65 -11.86 21.05 15.38
C ALA A 65 -11.42 19.59 15.46
N ASP A 66 -12.21 18.72 16.09
CA ASP A 66 -11.95 17.28 16.16
C ASP A 66 -12.03 16.63 14.78
N GLU A 67 -12.99 17.04 13.94
CA GLU A 67 -13.07 16.57 12.55
C GLU A 67 -11.83 16.96 11.74
N THR A 68 -11.35 18.19 11.92
CA THR A 68 -10.11 18.67 11.27
C THR A 68 -8.92 17.83 11.72
N ALA A 69 -8.78 17.60 13.03
CA ALA A 69 -7.75 16.75 13.60
C ALA A 69 -7.85 15.30 13.10
N ALA A 70 -9.06 14.76 12.94
CA ALA A 70 -9.29 13.42 12.41
C ALA A 70 -8.91 13.29 10.93
N ARG A 71 -9.23 14.30 10.09
CA ARG A 71 -8.78 14.37 8.69
C ARG A 71 -7.26 14.42 8.62
N ASN A 72 -6.64 15.24 9.46
CA ASN A 72 -5.18 15.32 9.55
C ASN A 72 -4.57 13.99 9.99
N LEU A 73 -5.18 13.31 10.97
CA LEU A 73 -4.73 12.01 11.45
C LEU A 73 -4.81 10.93 10.36
N ALA A 74 -5.88 10.92 9.56
CA ALA A 74 -6.00 10.00 8.43
C ALA A 74 -4.89 10.24 7.39
N VAL A 75 -4.58 11.50 7.07
CA VAL A 75 -3.65 11.84 5.98
C VAL A 75 -2.19 11.80 6.41
N TYR A 76 -1.87 12.30 7.60
CA TYR A 76 -0.50 12.56 8.05
C TYR A 76 -0.10 11.74 9.28
N ALA A 77 -0.99 10.88 9.80
CA ALA A 77 -0.78 10.14 11.05
C ALA A 77 -0.54 11.03 12.29
N ASN A 78 -0.93 12.31 12.23
CA ASN A 78 -0.88 13.24 13.35
C ASN A 78 -2.02 14.27 13.25
N THR A 79 -2.45 14.81 14.38
CA THR A 79 -3.54 15.79 14.45
C THR A 79 -3.13 17.18 13.96
N GLY A 80 -1.82 17.49 13.99
CA GLY A 80 -1.27 18.78 13.55
C GLY A 80 -1.25 19.00 12.04
N GLY A 81 -1.49 17.96 11.24
CA GLY A 81 -1.55 18.06 9.78
C GLY A 81 -0.20 18.33 9.12
N VAL A 82 0.89 17.95 9.78
CA VAL A 82 2.27 18.24 9.34
C VAL A 82 2.95 17.00 8.79
N GLY A 83 3.96 17.19 7.93
CA GLY A 83 4.80 16.13 7.40
C GLY A 83 4.29 15.54 6.08
N SER A 84 4.79 14.35 5.74
CA SER A 84 4.43 13.67 4.50
C SER A 84 3.12 12.92 4.64
N SER A 85 2.31 12.96 3.59
CA SER A 85 1.10 12.15 3.52
C SER A 85 1.45 10.65 3.54
N ARG A 86 0.63 9.86 4.24
CA ARG A 86 0.82 8.40 4.38
C ARG A 86 0.79 7.67 3.03
N VAL A 87 0.05 8.21 2.07
CA VAL A 87 -0.06 7.69 0.70
C VAL A 87 0.15 8.83 -0.29
N ARG A 88 0.90 8.58 -1.37
CA ARG A 88 1.20 9.60 -2.39
C ARG A 88 -0.10 10.14 -3.01
N GLY A 89 -0.29 11.45 -2.95
CA GLY A 89 -1.47 12.12 -3.50
C GLY A 89 -2.70 12.11 -2.59
N LEU A 90 -2.63 11.50 -1.40
CA LEU A 90 -3.70 11.57 -0.41
C LEU A 90 -3.71 12.95 0.28
N THR A 91 -4.87 13.60 0.29
CA THR A 91 -5.10 14.90 0.91
C THR A 91 -6.31 14.86 1.85
N THR A 92 -6.46 15.88 2.70
CA THR A 92 -7.60 15.98 3.65
C THR A 92 -8.95 16.11 2.96
N GLY A 93 -8.98 16.52 1.68
CA GLY A 93 -10.18 16.55 0.84
C GLY A 93 -10.64 15.16 0.38
N ASN A 94 -9.77 14.15 0.41
CA ASN A 94 -10.14 12.77 0.06
C ASN A 94 -10.83 12.02 1.22
N VAL A 95 -10.86 12.60 2.42
CA VAL A 95 -11.42 11.97 3.61
C VAL A 95 -12.87 12.42 3.78
N ALA A 96 -13.82 11.51 3.83
CA ALA A 96 -15.21 11.80 4.20
C ALA A 96 -15.47 11.26 5.61
N ILE A 97 -16.07 12.09 6.47
CA ILE A 97 -16.40 11.74 7.85
C ILE A 97 -17.93 11.72 7.97
N THR A 98 -18.47 10.66 8.56
CA THR A 98 -19.88 10.54 8.90
C THR A 98 -19.99 9.75 10.19
N TYR A 99 -20.76 10.25 11.14
CA TYR A 99 -20.96 9.62 12.45
C TYR A 99 -22.38 9.86 12.94
N VAL A 100 -22.81 9.04 13.89
CA VAL A 100 -24.06 9.20 14.62
C VAL A 100 -23.72 9.37 16.08
N THR A 101 -24.31 10.37 16.72
CA THR A 101 -24.20 10.57 18.17
C THR A 101 -25.33 9.80 18.85
N ILE A 102 -24.98 8.92 19.78
CA ILE A 102 -25.93 8.17 20.59
C ILE A 102 -25.92 8.78 22.00
N ALA A 103 -27.09 9.21 22.48
CA ALA A 103 -27.24 9.69 23.85
C ALA A 103 -26.98 8.54 24.83
N ASN A 104 -26.20 8.81 25.87
CA ASN A 104 -25.91 7.81 26.88
C ASN A 104 -27.12 7.67 27.84
N PRO A 105 -27.76 6.50 27.95
CA PRO A 105 -29.00 6.32 28.71
C PRO A 105 -28.86 6.53 30.22
N ILE A 106 -27.63 6.48 30.77
CA ILE A 106 -27.38 6.82 32.19
C ILE A 106 -27.35 8.34 32.45
N ASN A 107 -27.41 9.17 31.41
CA ASN A 107 -27.39 10.63 31.48
C ASN A 107 -28.67 11.27 30.91
N ALA A 108 -29.65 10.45 30.50
CA ALA A 108 -30.92 10.89 29.90
C ALA A 108 -31.99 11.16 30.97
#